data_AF-W1PEH2-F1
#
_entry.id   AF-W1PEH2-F1
#
_cell.length_a   1.000
_cell.length_b   1.000
_cell.length_c   1.000
_cell.angle_alpha   90.00
_cell.angle_beta   90.00
_cell.angle_gamma   90.00
#
_symmetry.space_group_name_H-M   'P 1'
#
loop_
_entity.id
_entity.type
_entity.pdbx_description
1 polymer ?
#
loop_
_entity_poly.entity_id
_entity_poly.type
_entity_poly.pdbx_seq_one_letter_code
_entity_poly.pdbx_strand_id
1 'polypeptide(L)'
;MFTNLQVALRVVWAGQVLNTKPGRHHTATQMGNGIFPGEKQKAASFYNLKVRDGGGKWDPITDLNNFKDSRYCYDSQIMSLFVSDAFYFGGPGRGPSCM
;
A
#
# COMPACT_ATOMS: atom_id res chain seq x y z
N MET A 1 -4.72 -16.17 -5.29
CA MET A 1 -6.01 -16.59 -4.69
C MET A 1 -5.71 -17.75 -3.76
N PHE A 2 -6.00 -17.63 -2.46
CA PHE A 2 -5.71 -18.68 -1.49
C PHE A 2 -6.84 -19.72 -1.54
N THR A 3 -6.53 -20.96 -1.91
CA THR A 3 -7.53 -22.01 -2.17
C THR A 3 -7.88 -22.86 -0.94
N ASN A 4 -7.15 -22.72 0.17
CA ASN A 4 -7.31 -23.53 1.39
C ASN A 4 -7.39 -22.69 2.68
N LEU A 5 -7.80 -21.43 2.58
CA LEU A 5 -7.97 -20.56 3.75
C LEU A 5 -9.33 -20.84 4.41
N GLN A 6 -9.36 -21.65 5.47
CA GLN A 6 -10.60 -22.00 6.19
C GLN A 6 -11.13 -20.85 7.06
N VAL A 7 -10.23 -20.09 7.69
CA VAL A 7 -10.55 -18.92 8.52
C VAL A 7 -9.47 -17.86 8.29
N ALA A 8 -9.89 -16.62 8.06
CA ALA A 8 -9.03 -15.45 7.99
C ALA A 8 -9.43 -14.49 9.11
N LEU A 9 -8.53 -14.25 10.07
CA LEU A 9 -8.78 -13.32 11.18
C LEU A 9 -8.42 -11.87 10.82
N ARG A 10 -7.58 -11.68 9.79
CA ARG A 10 -7.08 -10.36 9.39
C ARG A 10 -6.72 -10.33 7.91
N VAL A 11 -7.05 -9.23 7.26
CA VAL A 11 -6.54 -8.89 5.93
C VAL A 11 -5.57 -7.71 6.08
N VAL A 12 -4.38 -7.85 5.50
CA VAL A 12 -3.35 -6.79 5.51
C VAL A 12 -3.05 -6.38 4.08
N TRP A 13 -3.18 -5.09 3.81
CA TRP A 13 -2.83 -4.47 2.54
C TRP A 13 -1.48 -3.79 2.72
N ALA A 14 -0.41 -4.46 2.31
CA ALA A 14 0.95 -3.96 2.41
C ALA A 14 1.67 -4.08 1.07
N GLY A 15 2.69 -3.26 0.88
CA GLY A 15 3.66 -3.39 -0.18
C GLY A 15 5.04 -3.69 0.40
N GLN A 16 5.85 -4.46 -0.30
CA GLN A 16 7.23 -4.72 0.08
C GLN A 16 8.16 -4.13 -0.97
N VAL A 17 9.13 -3.32 -0.55
CA VAL A 17 10.25 -2.92 -1.39
C VAL A 17 11.46 -3.72 -0.95
N LEU A 18 11.94 -4.64 -1.79
CA LEU A 18 13.22 -5.29 -1.54
C LEU A 18 14.33 -4.31 -1.89
N ASN A 19 15.06 -3.88 -0.86
CA ASN A 19 16.16 -2.94 -1.02
C ASN A 19 17.36 -3.46 -0.24
N THR A 20 18.33 -4.00 -0.95
CA THR A 20 19.56 -4.56 -0.37
C THR A 20 20.57 -3.49 0.07
N LYS A 21 20.20 -2.20 -0.06
CA LYS A 21 21.03 -1.02 0.22
C LYS A 21 22.48 -1.13 -0.29
N PRO A 22 22.72 -1.50 -1.57
CA PRO A 22 24.07 -1.50 -2.10
C PRO A 22 24.63 -0.08 -2.03
N GLY A 23 25.73 0.11 -1.27
CA GLY A 23 26.31 1.43 -1.01
C GLY A 23 25.62 2.25 0.11
N ARG A 24 24.85 1.63 1.01
CA ARG A 24 24.18 2.25 2.18
C ARG A 24 23.06 3.25 1.86
N HIS A 25 22.53 3.23 0.65
CA HIS A 25 21.43 4.10 0.24
C HIS A 25 20.28 3.26 -0.28
N HIS A 26 19.05 3.76 -0.14
CA HIS A 26 17.93 3.13 -0.80
C HIS A 26 18.02 3.30 -2.34
N THR A 27 17.58 2.28 -3.08
CA THR A 27 17.39 2.36 -4.54
C THR A 27 16.10 3.10 -4.90
N ALA A 28 16.02 3.57 -6.15
CA ALA A 28 14.72 3.94 -6.72
C ALA A 28 13.77 2.73 -6.63
N THR A 29 12.48 2.99 -6.44
CA THR A 29 11.45 1.95 -6.34
C THR A 29 10.54 1.97 -7.56
N GLN A 30 10.03 0.80 -7.93
CA GLN A 30 8.95 0.66 -8.90
C GLN A 30 7.56 0.67 -8.21
N MET A 31 7.51 0.93 -6.90
CA MET A 31 6.25 1.03 -6.16
C MET A 31 5.46 2.26 -6.60
N GLY A 32 4.28 2.01 -7.17
CA GLY A 32 3.38 3.06 -7.65
C GLY A 32 4.00 3.80 -8.83
N ASN A 33 4.02 5.13 -8.75
CA ASN A 33 4.57 6.00 -9.79
C ASN A 33 5.68 6.93 -9.27
N GLY A 34 6.25 6.62 -8.09
CA GLY A 34 7.32 7.41 -7.48
C GLY A 34 6.85 8.70 -6.79
N ILE A 35 5.57 9.05 -6.87
CA ILE A 35 5.01 10.26 -6.24
C ILE A 35 4.46 9.92 -4.86
N PHE A 36 4.74 10.75 -3.85
CA PHE A 36 4.25 10.53 -2.49
C PHE A 36 2.72 10.67 -2.42
N PRO A 37 2.05 9.90 -1.54
CA PRO A 37 0.59 9.94 -1.40
C PRO A 37 0.04 11.30 -0.97
N GLY A 38 0.87 12.16 -0.37
CA GLY A 38 0.51 13.54 -0.04
C GLY A 38 0.17 14.41 -1.26
N GLU A 39 0.62 14.03 -2.47
CA GLU A 39 0.25 14.69 -3.73
C GLU A 39 -1.09 14.19 -4.32
N LYS A 40 -1.81 13.31 -3.61
CA LYS A 40 -3.19 12.89 -3.90
C LYS A 40 -3.37 12.38 -5.33
N GLN A 41 -4.16 13.05 -6.17
CA GLN A 41 -4.52 12.56 -7.51
C GLN A 41 -3.32 12.34 -8.46
N LYS A 42 -2.15 12.89 -8.12
CA LYS A 42 -0.91 12.60 -8.86
C LYS A 42 -0.23 11.30 -8.44
N ALA A 43 -0.47 10.83 -7.22
CA ALA A 43 0.11 9.59 -6.72
C ALA A 43 -0.63 8.38 -7.28
N ALA A 44 0.05 7.24 -7.34
CA ALA A 44 -0.61 5.97 -7.63
C ALA A 44 -1.68 5.68 -6.57
N SER A 45 -2.77 5.04 -6.99
CA SER A 45 -3.89 4.71 -6.12
C SER A 45 -4.48 3.35 -6.42
N PHE A 46 -4.98 2.69 -5.38
CA PHE A 46 -5.94 1.60 -5.50
C PHE A 46 -7.28 2.07 -4.95
N TYR A 47 -8.35 1.63 -5.59
CA TYR A 47 -9.73 2.00 -5.24
C TYR A 47 -10.65 0.79 -5.43
N ASN A 48 -11.83 0.84 -4.80
CA ASN A 48 -12.81 -0.25 -4.81
C ASN A 48 -12.24 -1.58 -4.28
N LEU A 49 -11.39 -1.52 -3.24
CA LEU A 49 -10.86 -2.72 -2.63
C LEU A 49 -11.97 -3.52 -1.96
N LYS A 50 -11.97 -4.84 -2.16
CA LYS A 50 -12.96 -5.77 -1.61
C LYS A 50 -12.29 -7.08 -1.25
N VAL A 51 -12.87 -7.79 -0.29
CA VAL A 51 -12.44 -9.14 0.10
C VAL A 51 -13.46 -10.13 -0.44
N ARG A 52 -13.00 -11.26 -1.00
CA ARG A 52 -13.88 -12.35 -1.38
C ARG A 52 -13.85 -13.41 -0.30
N ASP A 53 -15.01 -13.71 0.30
CA ASP A 53 -15.12 -14.75 1.32
C ASP A 53 -15.11 -16.17 0.71
N GLY A 54 -15.10 -17.19 1.57
CA GLY A 54 -15.13 -18.60 1.17
C GLY A 54 -16.45 -19.01 0.47
N GLY A 55 -17.53 -18.25 0.66
CA GLY A 55 -18.81 -18.42 -0.05
C GLY A 55 -18.86 -17.73 -1.42
N GLY A 56 -17.80 -17.01 -1.79
CA GLY A 56 -17.70 -16.30 -3.06
C GLY A 56 -18.34 -14.91 -3.09
N LYS A 57 -18.80 -14.40 -1.95
CA LYS A 57 -19.37 -13.05 -1.77
C LYS A 57 -18.25 -12.01 -1.63
N TRP A 58 -18.50 -10.81 -2.12
CA TRP A 58 -17.62 -9.66 -1.91
C TRP A 58 -18.04 -8.91 -0.65
N ASP A 59 -17.15 -8.84 0.33
CA ASP A 59 -17.34 -8.10 1.57
C ASP A 59 -16.60 -6.75 1.53
N PRO A 60 -17.17 -5.70 2.18
CA PRO A 60 -16.51 -4.41 2.33
C PRO A 60 -15.28 -4.51 3.24
N ILE A 61 -14.36 -3.57 3.12
CA ILE A 61 -13.21 -3.53 4.03
C ILE A 61 -13.64 -2.86 5.33
N THR A 62 -13.43 -3.55 6.46
CA THR A 62 -13.78 -3.01 7.78
C THR A 62 -12.62 -2.25 8.43
N ASP A 63 -11.37 -2.63 8.16
CA ASP A 63 -10.17 -2.09 8.85
C ASP A 63 -9.00 -1.82 7.89
N LEU A 64 -9.20 -0.94 6.91
CA LEU A 64 -8.10 -0.49 6.05
C LEU A 64 -7.10 0.30 6.90
N ASN A 65 -5.85 -0.18 6.94
CA ASN A 65 -4.77 0.42 7.72
C ASN A 65 -3.55 0.64 6.83
N ASN A 66 -2.83 1.74 7.08
CA ASN A 66 -1.58 2.03 6.38
C ASN A 66 -0.40 1.44 7.13
N PHE A 67 0.49 0.77 6.41
CA PHE A 67 1.78 0.35 6.93
C PHE A 67 2.85 1.39 6.52
N LYS A 68 3.67 1.83 7.50
CA LYS A 68 4.61 2.96 7.35
C LYS A 68 5.99 2.62 7.94
N ASP A 69 6.63 1.60 7.42
CA ASP A 69 7.98 1.14 7.77
C ASP A 69 9.11 2.05 7.26
N SER A 70 8.94 2.75 6.13
CA SER A 70 9.92 3.74 5.67
C SER A 70 9.27 4.97 5.04
N ARG A 71 8.43 5.67 5.81
CA ARG A 71 7.60 6.81 5.36
C ARG A 71 8.31 7.91 4.56
N TYR A 72 9.63 8.07 4.72
CA TYR A 72 10.43 9.07 4.00
C TYR A 72 10.99 8.56 2.66
N CYS A 73 10.88 7.27 2.39
CA CYS A 73 11.26 6.60 1.16
C CYS A 73 10.02 6.24 0.34
N TYR A 74 9.02 5.70 1.02
CA TYR A 74 7.74 5.26 0.47
C TYR A 74 6.67 5.37 1.56
N ASP A 75 5.47 5.76 1.19
CA ASP A 75 4.35 5.93 2.12
C ASP A 75 3.02 5.53 1.49
N SER A 76 2.02 5.31 2.34
CA SER A 76 0.62 5.10 1.96
C SER A 76 -0.30 6.00 2.79
N GLN A 77 -1.39 6.44 2.16
CA GLN A 77 -2.40 7.27 2.82
C GLN A 77 -3.80 6.85 2.37
N ILE A 78 -4.65 6.55 3.34
CA ILE A 78 -6.07 6.24 3.11
C ILE A 78 -6.76 7.47 2.53
N MET A 79 -7.60 7.26 1.52
CA MET A 79 -8.41 8.30 0.92
C MET A 79 -9.57 8.68 1.85
N SER A 80 -10.05 9.92 1.76
CA SER A 80 -11.14 10.43 2.61
C SER A 80 -12.41 9.56 2.53
N LEU A 81 -13.23 9.61 3.59
CA LEU A 81 -14.46 8.82 3.84
C LEU A 81 -15.45 8.73 2.67
N PHE A 82 -15.37 9.62 1.68
CA PHE A 82 -16.25 9.63 0.51
C PHE A 82 -15.82 8.68 -0.63
N VAL A 83 -14.61 8.12 -0.57
CA VAL A 83 -14.14 7.09 -1.50
C VAL A 83 -14.01 5.79 -0.74
N SER A 84 -14.87 4.81 -1.05
CA SER A 84 -14.85 3.52 -0.37
C SER A 84 -13.55 2.78 -0.64
N ASP A 85 -12.90 2.34 0.43
CA ASP A 85 -11.83 1.33 0.41
C ASP A 85 -10.73 1.63 -0.60
N ALA A 86 -10.07 2.79 -0.42
CA ALA A 86 -9.06 3.30 -1.33
C ALA A 86 -7.88 3.95 -0.59
N PHE A 87 -6.71 3.90 -1.20
CA PHE A 87 -5.50 4.53 -0.67
C PHE A 87 -4.57 5.01 -1.80
N TYR A 88 -3.87 6.10 -1.54
CA TYR A 88 -2.72 6.53 -2.31
C TYR A 88 -1.46 5.84 -1.80
N PHE A 89 -0.52 5.55 -2.70
CA PHE A 89 0.76 4.96 -2.33
C PHE A 89 1.87 5.39 -3.31
N GLY A 90 3.10 5.38 -2.82
CA GLY A 90 4.27 5.69 -3.66
C GLY A 90 5.37 6.35 -2.85
N GLY A 91 6.16 7.17 -3.54
CA GLY A 91 7.41 7.75 -3.04
C GLY A 91 8.59 7.30 -3.91
N PRO A 92 9.63 8.13 -4.06
CA PRO A 92 10.69 7.92 -5.03
C PRO A 92 11.61 6.74 -4.66
N GLY A 93 11.51 6.23 -3.43
CA GLY A 93 12.40 5.18 -2.92
C GLY A 93 13.81 5.68 -2.60
N ARG A 94 14.27 6.80 -3.17
CA ARG A 94 15.58 7.41 -2.94
C ARG A 94 15.44 8.92 -2.77
N GLY A 95 16.16 9.48 -1.79
CA GLY A 95 16.21 10.92 -1.54
C GLY A 95 16.98 11.24 -0.25
N PRO A 96 17.26 12.53 0.03
CA PRO A 96 18.04 12.94 1.21
C PRO A 96 17.41 12.53 2.54
N SER A 97 16.07 12.50 2.60
CA SER A 97 15.29 12.09 3.76
C SER A 97 15.12 10.57 3.88
N CYS A 98 15.52 9.81 2.87
CA CYS A 98 15.35 8.36 2.79
C CYS A 98 16.68 7.66 3.13
N MET A 99 16.84 7.30 4.41
CA MET A 99 18.05 6.70 4.99
C MET A 99 17.93 5.18 5.20
#